data_AF-A0A1B1FFQ3-F1
#
_entry.id   AF-A0A1B1FFQ3-F1
#
_cell.length_a   1.000
_cell.length_b   1.000
_cell.length_c   1.000
_cell.angle_alpha   90.00
_cell.angle_beta   90.00
_cell.angle_gamma   90.00
#
_symmetry.space_group_name_H-M   'P 1'
#
loop_
_entity.id
_entity.type
_entity.pdbx_description
1 polymer ?
#
loop_
_entity_poly.entity_id
_entity_poly.type
_entity_poly.pdbx_seq_one_letter_code
_entity_poly.pdbx_strand_id
1 'polypeptide(L)'
;MSQSPIILPVVLLLLPVLVLCSPECPWLDNKGEFQVQKILTVLDHMEPTEEIPDDCFLPLPPIDFTHNMSLGAAAAIVDKVARETIRLYSKKCHQLGHTQKDCSELLHLLHQLSQWVAPCLTDTGEYKEVTEQVTKQFRQMARNPGNAACARHNIWAATTHYYQQVARLTSLMVKQRLMN
;
A
#
# COMPACT_ATOMS: atom_id res chain seq x y z
N MET A 1 -58.84 -34.60 25.58
CA MET A 1 -57.52 -34.89 24.97
C MET A 1 -57.15 -33.68 24.14
N SER A 2 -56.22 -32.86 24.63
CA SER A 2 -55.85 -31.57 24.04
C SER A 2 -54.69 -31.79 23.08
N GLN A 3 -54.86 -31.45 21.80
CA GLN A 3 -53.79 -31.44 20.80
C GLN A 3 -53.11 -30.07 20.84
N SER A 4 -51.86 -30.03 21.29
CA SER A 4 -50.98 -28.86 21.13
C SER A 4 -50.56 -28.73 19.65
N PRO A 5 -50.53 -27.52 19.07
CA PRO A 5 -49.96 -27.34 17.74
C PRO A 5 -48.44 -27.31 17.85
N ILE A 6 -47.77 -28.22 17.15
CA ILE A 6 -46.33 -28.15 16.89
C ILE A 6 -46.13 -27.04 15.86
N ILE A 7 -45.81 -25.83 16.33
CA ILE A 7 -45.24 -24.79 15.48
C ILE A 7 -43.77 -25.17 15.28
N LEU A 8 -43.49 -25.91 14.20
CA LEU A 8 -42.11 -26.11 13.75
C LEU A 8 -41.73 -24.88 12.91
N PRO A 9 -40.71 -24.09 13.30
CA PRO A 9 -40.43 -22.83 12.63
C PRO A 9 -39.82 -23.13 11.26
N VAL A 10 -40.51 -22.68 10.21
CA VAL A 10 -39.97 -22.47 8.86
C VAL A 10 -38.99 -21.28 8.91
N VAL A 11 -37.92 -21.42 9.68
CA VAL A 11 -36.84 -20.42 9.84
C VAL A 11 -35.49 -21.02 9.40
N LEU A 12 -35.53 -22.12 8.64
CA LEU A 12 -34.34 -22.79 8.11
C LEU A 12 -34.21 -22.68 6.57
N LEU A 13 -34.80 -21.64 5.97
CA LEU A 13 -34.68 -21.36 4.52
C LEU A 13 -34.14 -19.95 4.20
N LEU A 14 -33.63 -19.24 5.21
CA LEU A 14 -32.84 -18.03 5.04
C LEU A 14 -31.40 -18.31 5.48
N LEU A 15 -30.81 -19.39 4.97
CA LEU A 15 -29.37 -19.35 4.72
C LEU A 15 -29.23 -18.24 3.67
N PRO A 16 -28.55 -17.12 3.95
CA PRO A 16 -28.05 -16.33 2.85
C PRO A 16 -27.23 -17.33 2.06
N VAL A 17 -27.54 -17.46 0.77
CA VAL A 17 -26.54 -17.90 -0.19
C VAL A 17 -25.34 -17.03 0.15
N LEU A 18 -24.39 -17.60 0.91
CA LEU A 18 -23.04 -17.12 0.99
C LEU A 18 -22.57 -17.31 -0.44
N VAL A 19 -22.95 -16.35 -1.28
CA VAL A 19 -22.38 -16.17 -2.59
C VAL A 19 -20.91 -16.14 -2.26
N LEU A 20 -20.21 -17.19 -2.70
CA LEU A 20 -18.77 -17.25 -2.82
C LEU A 20 -18.32 -16.18 -3.82
N CYS A 21 -18.77 -14.93 -3.67
CA CYS A 21 -18.04 -13.79 -4.13
C CYS A 21 -16.77 -13.86 -3.29
N SER A 22 -15.72 -14.43 -3.89
CA SER A 22 -14.36 -14.02 -3.58
C SER A 22 -14.42 -12.53 -3.26
N PRO A 23 -13.86 -12.05 -2.13
CA PRO A 23 -13.79 -10.62 -1.92
C PRO A 23 -13.19 -10.07 -3.20
N GLU A 24 -14.00 -9.32 -3.96
CA GLU A 24 -13.51 -8.70 -5.17
C GLU A 24 -12.31 -7.86 -4.72
N CYS A 25 -11.27 -7.84 -5.53
CA CYS A 25 -10.05 -7.12 -5.20
C CYS A 25 -10.16 -5.73 -5.83
N PRO A 26 -10.80 -4.74 -5.17
CA PRO A 26 -11.09 -3.45 -5.78
C PRO A 26 -9.83 -2.74 -6.25
N TRP A 27 -8.66 -3.06 -5.70
CA TRP A 27 -7.38 -2.59 -6.22
C TRP A 27 -7.22 -2.81 -7.73
N LEU A 28 -7.58 -3.98 -8.25
CA LEU A 28 -7.43 -4.28 -9.68
C LEU A 28 -8.64 -3.84 -10.53
N ASP A 29 -9.80 -3.61 -9.91
CA ASP A 29 -11.02 -3.13 -10.60
C ASP A 29 -11.11 -1.60 -10.68
N ASN A 30 -10.70 -0.90 -9.63
CA ASN A 30 -10.95 0.54 -9.46
C ASN A 30 -9.82 1.42 -9.97
N LYS A 31 -9.20 1.03 -11.09
CA LYS A 31 -8.05 1.75 -11.68
C LYS A 31 -6.89 1.88 -10.67
N GLY A 32 -6.48 0.79 -10.03
CA GLY A 32 -5.35 0.79 -9.08
C GLY A 32 -4.08 1.44 -9.64
N GLU A 33 -3.79 1.23 -10.92
CA GLU A 33 -2.68 1.91 -11.62
C GLU A 33 -2.82 3.44 -11.57
N PHE A 34 -4.03 3.97 -11.79
CA PHE A 34 -4.30 5.41 -11.72
C PHE A 34 -4.13 5.95 -10.30
N GLN A 35 -4.51 5.18 -9.28
CA GLN A 35 -4.32 5.58 -7.89
C GLN A 35 -2.83 5.67 -7.52
N VAL A 36 -2.03 4.69 -7.94
CA VAL A 36 -0.58 4.71 -7.73
C VAL A 36 0.05 5.87 -8.50
N GLN A 37 -0.43 6.16 -9.70
CA GLN A 37 0.07 7.30 -10.48
C GLN A 37 -0.21 8.65 -9.81
N LYS A 38 -1.39 8.82 -9.19
CA LYS A 38 -1.69 10.02 -8.39
C LYS A 38 -0.74 10.16 -7.20
N ILE A 39 -0.41 9.07 -6.52
CA ILE A 39 0.56 9.09 -5.42
C ILE A 39 1.92 9.55 -5.93
N LEU A 40 2.38 9.01 -7.06
CA LEU A 40 3.63 9.44 -7.70
C LEU A 40 3.61 10.93 -8.07
N THR A 41 2.52 11.44 -8.65
CA THR A 41 2.38 12.87 -8.96
C THR A 41 2.47 13.75 -7.71
N VAL A 42 1.87 13.34 -6.60
CA VAL A 42 2.00 14.08 -5.33
C VAL A 42 3.44 14.02 -4.81
N LEU A 43 4.10 12.86 -4.90
CA LEU A 43 5.50 12.72 -4.50
C LEU A 43 6.45 13.57 -5.37
N ASP A 44 6.19 13.70 -6.66
CA ASP A 44 6.96 14.59 -7.55
C ASP A 44 6.85 16.06 -7.11
N HIS A 45 5.65 16.52 -6.72
CA HIS A 45 5.47 17.86 -6.15
C HIS A 45 6.15 18.05 -4.80
N MET A 46 6.46 16.96 -4.10
CA MET A 46 7.11 16.95 -2.79
C MET A 46 8.63 16.76 -2.89
N GLU A 47 9.21 16.80 -4.09
CA GLU A 47 10.66 16.77 -4.29
C GLU A 47 11.33 17.95 -3.57
N PRO A 48 12.38 17.72 -2.76
CA PRO A 48 13.14 18.80 -2.16
C PRO A 48 13.76 19.71 -3.23
N THR A 49 13.48 21.02 -3.15
CA THR A 49 13.95 22.03 -4.12
C THR A 49 15.27 22.70 -3.73
N GLU A 50 15.78 22.40 -2.53
CA GLU A 50 17.04 22.92 -2.03
C GLU A 50 18.24 22.20 -2.65
N GLU A 51 19.40 22.86 -2.69
CA GLU A 51 20.63 22.22 -3.14
C GLU A 51 21.02 21.09 -2.17
N ILE A 52 21.09 19.86 -2.71
CA ILE A 52 21.40 18.66 -1.94
C ILE A 52 22.89 18.35 -2.12
N PRO A 53 23.68 18.31 -1.03
CA PRO A 53 25.08 17.88 -1.08
C PRO A 53 25.25 16.50 -1.74
N ASP A 54 26.31 16.33 -2.53
CA ASP A 54 26.60 15.09 -3.26
C ASP A 54 26.76 13.86 -2.35
N ASP A 55 27.15 14.06 -1.08
CA ASP A 55 27.28 12.98 -0.09
C ASP A 55 25.94 12.56 0.53
N CYS A 56 24.85 13.28 0.25
CA CYS A 56 23.50 12.89 0.69
C CYS A 56 22.90 11.77 -0.16
N PHE A 57 23.38 11.53 -1.38
CA PHE A 57 22.79 10.56 -2.31
C PHE A 57 23.14 9.13 -1.89
N LEU A 58 22.29 8.53 -1.06
CA LEU A 58 22.45 7.13 -0.67
C LEU A 58 21.91 6.19 -1.74
N PRO A 59 22.50 4.98 -1.88
CA PRO A 59 21.93 3.94 -2.73
C PRO A 59 20.48 3.67 -2.33
N LEU A 60 19.59 3.66 -3.33
CA LEU A 60 18.21 3.28 -3.12
C LEU A 60 18.12 1.83 -2.63
N PRO A 61 17.11 1.49 -1.82
CA PRO A 61 16.92 0.12 -1.37
C PRO A 61 16.86 -0.84 -2.57
N PRO A 62 17.63 -1.94 -2.59
CA PRO A 62 17.59 -2.90 -3.69
C PRO A 62 16.30 -3.71 -3.57
N ILE A 63 15.24 -3.21 -4.21
CA ILE A 63 13.89 -3.74 -4.08
C ILE A 63 13.30 -3.95 -5.48
N ASP A 64 12.89 -5.18 -5.72
CA ASP A 64 12.20 -5.59 -6.93
C ASP A 64 10.99 -6.43 -6.55
N PHE A 65 9.81 -5.91 -6.85
CA PHE A 65 8.53 -6.56 -6.60
C PHE A 65 8.00 -7.34 -7.81
N THR A 66 8.74 -7.40 -8.93
CA THR A 66 8.24 -7.97 -10.20
C THR A 66 8.42 -9.49 -10.35
N HIS A 67 8.72 -10.17 -9.25
CA HIS A 67 8.80 -11.63 -9.20
C HIS A 67 7.40 -12.26 -9.36
N ASN A 68 7.33 -13.48 -9.87
CA ASN A 68 6.07 -14.20 -9.99
C ASN A 68 5.50 -14.47 -8.58
N MET A 69 4.32 -13.93 -8.28
CA MET A 69 3.70 -14.04 -6.95
C MET A 69 2.19 -14.09 -7.04
N SER A 70 1.53 -14.56 -5.98
CA SER A 70 0.07 -14.55 -5.88
C SER A 70 -0.50 -13.12 -5.75
N LEU A 71 -1.78 -12.94 -6.13
CA LEU A 71 -2.50 -11.68 -5.94
C LEU A 71 -2.47 -11.21 -4.48
N GLY A 72 -2.62 -12.14 -3.54
CA GLY A 72 -2.61 -11.80 -2.11
C GLY A 72 -1.23 -11.41 -1.61
N ALA A 73 -0.16 -12.03 -2.11
CA ALA A 73 1.21 -11.60 -1.80
C ALA A 73 1.49 -10.20 -2.37
N ALA A 74 1.08 -9.93 -3.60
CA ALA A 74 1.19 -8.61 -4.21
C ALA A 74 0.43 -7.54 -3.41
N ALA A 75 -0.82 -7.82 -3.05
CA ALA A 75 -1.64 -6.92 -2.24
C ALA A 75 -1.01 -6.65 -0.87
N ALA A 76 -0.42 -7.66 -0.23
CA ALA A 76 0.26 -7.50 1.05
C ALA A 76 1.50 -6.60 0.96
N ILE A 77 2.28 -6.69 -0.13
CA ILE A 77 3.41 -5.78 -0.37
C ILE A 77 2.90 -4.34 -0.55
N VAL A 78 1.87 -4.13 -1.37
CA VAL A 78 1.30 -2.79 -1.61
C VAL A 78 0.73 -2.20 -0.32
N ASP A 79 -0.05 -2.96 0.44
CA ASP A 79 -0.58 -2.54 1.75
C ASP A 79 0.56 -2.19 2.71
N LYS A 80 1.63 -2.99 2.72
CA LYS A 80 2.78 -2.76 3.58
C LYS A 80 3.48 -1.45 3.27
N VAL A 81 3.79 -1.20 2.01
CA VAL A 81 4.42 0.06 1.55
C VAL A 81 3.51 1.24 1.91
N ALA A 82 2.19 1.14 1.65
CA ALA A 82 1.23 2.19 2.00
C ALA A 82 1.22 2.49 3.51
N ARG A 83 1.14 1.47 4.37
CA ARG A 83 1.12 1.65 5.83
C ARG A 83 2.40 2.25 6.38
N GLU A 84 3.57 1.80 5.91
CA GLU A 84 4.84 2.36 6.37
C GLU A 84 5.01 3.81 5.88
N THR A 85 4.53 4.13 4.68
CA THR A 85 4.51 5.51 4.16
C THR A 85 3.57 6.40 4.98
N ILE A 86 2.34 5.95 5.27
CA ILE A 86 1.41 6.66 6.17
C ILE A 86 2.08 6.92 7.52
N ARG A 87 2.72 5.91 8.10
CA ARG A 87 3.40 6.03 9.40
C ARG A 87 4.54 7.04 9.37
N LEU A 88 5.30 7.10 8.28
CA LEU A 88 6.41 8.03 8.12
C LEU A 88 5.90 9.46 7.96
N TYR A 89 5.02 9.70 6.98
CA TYR A 89 4.55 11.04 6.65
C TYR A 89 3.61 11.61 7.72
N SER A 90 2.74 10.81 8.35
CA SER A 90 1.90 11.31 9.45
C SER A 90 2.71 11.90 10.61
N LYS A 91 3.94 11.42 10.84
CA LYS A 91 4.82 11.88 11.91
C LYS A 91 5.81 12.95 11.47
N LYS A 92 6.29 12.85 10.24
CA LYS A 92 7.43 13.65 9.76
C LYS A 92 7.08 14.68 8.70
N CYS A 93 5.86 14.72 8.16
CA CYS A 93 5.60 15.54 6.96
C CYS A 93 6.05 17.00 7.10
N HIS A 94 5.75 17.63 8.24
CA HIS A 94 6.19 19.01 8.50
C HIS A 94 7.70 19.12 8.72
N GLN A 95 8.32 18.15 9.40
CA GLN A 95 9.79 18.08 9.56
C GLN A 95 10.51 17.90 8.22
N LEU A 96 9.82 17.29 7.25
CA LEU A 96 10.29 17.13 5.88
C LEU A 96 10.04 18.38 5.01
N GLY A 97 9.52 19.47 5.59
CA GLY A 97 9.34 20.74 4.89
C GLY A 97 8.12 20.79 3.96
N HIS A 98 7.23 19.79 4.01
CA HIS A 98 6.06 19.74 3.13
C HIS A 98 4.90 20.58 3.68
N THR A 99 4.03 21.04 2.76
CA THR A 99 2.82 21.78 3.14
C THR A 99 1.75 20.85 3.70
N GLN A 100 0.86 21.37 4.56
CA GLN A 100 -0.26 20.58 5.07
C GLN A 100 -1.14 20.02 3.95
N LYS A 101 -1.29 20.77 2.84
CA LYS A 101 -2.06 20.34 1.68
C LYS A 101 -1.47 19.07 1.07
N ASP A 102 -0.19 19.09 0.72
CA ASP A 102 0.47 17.94 0.07
C ASP A 102 0.47 16.72 0.98
N CYS A 103 0.74 16.93 2.28
CA CYS A 103 0.66 15.86 3.29
C CYS A 103 -0.73 15.24 3.36
N SER A 104 -1.78 16.06 3.37
CA SER A 104 -3.16 15.58 3.50
C SER A 104 -3.61 14.83 2.24
N GLU A 105 -3.22 15.33 1.07
CA GLU A 105 -3.48 14.68 -0.21
C GLU A 105 -2.77 13.34 -0.31
N LEU A 106 -1.48 13.29 0.02
CA LEU A 106 -0.71 12.05 0.06
C LEU A 106 -1.37 11.04 1.02
N LEU A 107 -1.61 11.42 2.27
CA LEU A 107 -2.21 10.53 3.27
C LEU A 107 -3.58 10.01 2.83
N HIS A 108 -4.42 10.86 2.23
CA HIS A 108 -5.72 10.46 1.70
C HIS A 108 -5.57 9.38 0.62
N LEU A 109 -4.69 9.59 -0.36
CA LEU A 109 -4.46 8.63 -1.44
C LEU A 109 -3.92 7.30 -0.92
N LEU A 110 -3.03 7.34 0.08
CA LEU A 110 -2.45 6.15 0.72
C LEU A 110 -3.48 5.34 1.50
N HIS A 111 -4.35 6.01 2.26
CA HIS A 111 -5.44 5.36 2.98
C HIS A 111 -6.41 4.68 2.02
N GLN A 112 -6.75 5.33 0.91
CA GLN A 112 -7.59 4.75 -0.13
C GLN A 112 -6.94 3.52 -0.77
N LEU A 113 -5.63 3.59 -1.09
CA LEU A 113 -4.91 2.45 -1.64
C LEU A 113 -4.93 1.25 -0.69
N SER A 114 -4.65 1.47 0.61
CA SER A 114 -4.71 0.41 1.65
C SER A 114 -6.11 -0.19 1.77
N GLN A 115 -7.17 0.62 1.70
CA GLN A 115 -8.55 0.13 1.70
C GLN A 115 -8.88 -0.72 0.47
N TRP A 116 -8.35 -0.37 -0.70
CA TRP A 116 -8.61 -1.10 -1.94
C TRP A 116 -7.87 -2.44 -2.02
N VAL A 117 -6.70 -2.56 -1.39
CA VAL A 117 -5.93 -3.82 -1.36
C VAL A 117 -6.36 -4.76 -0.23
N ALA A 118 -6.98 -4.22 0.83
CA ALA A 118 -7.35 -5.00 2.01
C ALA A 118 -8.19 -6.26 1.72
N PRO A 119 -9.18 -6.25 0.79
CA PRO A 119 -9.95 -7.44 0.46
C PRO A 119 -9.13 -8.53 -0.25
N CYS A 120 -8.01 -8.17 -0.87
CA CYS A 120 -7.17 -9.08 -1.63
C CYS A 120 -6.14 -9.81 -0.75
N LEU A 121 -5.97 -9.40 0.51
CA LEU A 121 -4.94 -9.93 1.40
C LEU A 121 -5.21 -11.40 1.73
N THR A 122 -4.19 -12.23 1.59
CA THR A 122 -4.22 -13.64 2.01
C THR A 122 -3.05 -13.92 2.93
N ASP A 123 -3.24 -14.76 3.95
CA ASP A 123 -2.16 -15.14 4.87
C ASP A 123 -1.40 -16.35 4.31
N THR A 124 -0.49 -16.09 3.37
CA THR A 124 0.23 -17.14 2.63
C THR A 124 1.70 -17.24 3.00
N GLY A 125 2.24 -16.33 3.83
CA GLY A 125 3.66 -16.29 4.21
C GLY A 125 4.64 -15.94 3.07
N GLU A 126 4.22 -16.05 1.81
CA GLU A 126 4.99 -15.81 0.57
C GLU A 126 5.69 -14.44 0.54
N TYR A 127 5.11 -13.45 1.21
CA TYR A 127 5.57 -12.06 1.21
C TYR A 127 6.22 -11.63 2.54
N LYS A 128 6.40 -12.56 3.50
CA LYS A 128 6.87 -12.21 4.85
C LYS A 128 8.25 -11.54 4.83
N GLU A 129 9.20 -12.14 4.12
CA GLU A 129 10.57 -11.61 4.03
C GLU A 129 10.59 -10.22 3.39
N VAL A 130 9.88 -10.04 2.27
CA VAL A 130 9.80 -8.76 1.55
C VAL A 130 9.16 -7.69 2.45
N THR A 131 8.05 -8.00 3.11
CA THR A 131 7.35 -7.03 3.98
C THR A 131 8.15 -6.69 5.25
N GLU A 132 8.93 -7.62 5.79
CA GLU A 132 9.88 -7.35 6.87
C GLU A 132 11.03 -6.45 6.40
N GLN A 133 11.56 -6.67 5.20
CA GLN A 133 12.57 -5.81 4.59
C GLN A 133 12.03 -4.39 4.38
N VAL A 134 10.82 -4.25 3.83
CA VAL A 134 10.12 -2.95 3.69
C VAL A 134 10.07 -2.24 5.04
N THR A 135 9.59 -2.90 6.10
CA THR A 135 9.57 -2.32 7.45
C THR A 135 10.95 -1.89 7.92
N LYS A 136 11.97 -2.74 7.74
CA LYS A 136 13.33 -2.43 8.18
C LYS A 136 13.85 -1.15 7.51
N GLN A 137 13.66 -1.03 6.21
CA GLN A 137 14.07 0.14 5.43
C GLN A 137 13.33 1.40 5.89
N PHE A 138 12.01 1.36 6.04
CA PHE A 138 11.24 2.51 6.55
C PHE A 138 11.64 2.92 7.97
N ARG A 139 11.97 1.97 8.84
CA ARG A 139 12.52 2.29 10.18
C ARG A 139 13.89 2.94 10.09
N GLN A 140 14.76 2.50 9.19
CA GLN A 140 16.07 3.11 8.98
C GLN A 140 15.93 4.55 8.48
N MET A 141 15.07 4.79 7.48
CA MET A 141 14.73 6.12 7.00
C MET A 141 14.19 7.03 8.11
N ALA A 142 13.27 6.52 8.94
CA ALA A 142 12.69 7.29 10.04
C ALA A 142 13.69 7.67 11.14
N ARG A 143 14.76 6.89 11.32
CA ARG A 143 15.82 7.13 12.32
C ARG A 143 16.91 8.07 11.84
N ASN A 144 16.96 8.39 10.54
CA ASN A 144 18.12 9.01 9.91
C ASN A 144 18.60 10.27 10.68
N PRO A 145 19.79 10.22 11.34
CA PRO A 145 20.30 11.29 12.19
C PRO A 145 21.12 12.33 11.43
N GLY A 146 21.20 12.22 10.10
CA GLY A 146 21.98 13.12 9.25
C GLY A 146 21.41 14.54 9.16
N ASN A 147 22.08 15.38 8.38
CA ASN A 147 21.59 16.72 8.01
C ASN A 147 20.12 16.64 7.55
N ALA A 148 19.29 17.58 8.00
CA ALA A 148 17.87 17.66 7.64
C ALA A 148 17.64 17.62 6.13
N ALA A 149 18.48 18.27 5.33
CA ALA A 149 18.41 18.25 3.87
C ALA A 149 18.66 16.83 3.30
N CYS A 150 19.73 16.16 3.74
CA CYS A 150 19.99 14.77 3.35
C CYS A 150 18.86 13.83 3.78
N ALA A 151 18.30 14.03 4.98
CA ALA A 151 17.21 13.20 5.48
C ALA A 151 15.94 13.39 4.63
N ARG A 152 15.61 14.63 4.25
CA ARG A 152 14.51 14.95 3.33
C ARG A 152 14.68 14.27 1.99
N HIS A 153 15.84 14.49 1.35
CA HIS A 153 16.15 13.90 0.04
C HIS A 153 16.06 12.37 0.07
N ASN A 154 16.73 11.72 1.02
CA ASN A 154 16.74 10.26 1.10
C ASN A 154 15.36 9.67 1.38
N ILE A 155 14.55 10.30 2.24
CA ILE A 155 13.18 9.86 2.52
C ILE A 155 12.31 9.98 1.27
N TRP A 156 12.38 11.13 0.59
CA TRP A 156 11.65 11.35 -0.65
C TRP A 156 12.06 10.35 -1.72
N ALA A 157 13.37 10.26 -2.04
CA ALA A 157 13.88 9.42 -3.11
C ALA A 157 13.55 7.94 -2.90
N ALA A 158 13.72 7.43 -1.67
CA ALA A 158 13.39 6.05 -1.36
C ALA A 158 11.87 5.79 -1.39
N THR A 159 11.05 6.73 -0.89
CA THR A 159 9.59 6.60 -0.96
C THR A 159 9.11 6.59 -2.42
N THR A 160 9.61 7.50 -3.24
CA THR A 160 9.33 7.54 -4.69
C THR A 160 9.76 6.24 -5.36
N HIS A 161 10.94 5.72 -5.03
CA HIS A 161 11.40 4.42 -5.53
C HIS A 161 10.44 3.27 -5.18
N TYR A 162 9.96 3.22 -3.93
CA TYR A 162 8.94 2.24 -3.52
C TYR A 162 7.68 2.33 -4.37
N TYR A 163 7.17 3.54 -4.63
CA TYR A 163 5.97 3.71 -5.44
C TYR A 163 6.16 3.40 -6.93
N GLN A 164 7.37 3.61 -7.46
CA GLN A 164 7.72 3.12 -8.80
C GLN A 164 7.66 1.58 -8.86
N GLN A 165 8.14 0.88 -7.82
CA GLN A 165 8.02 -0.58 -7.74
C GLN A 165 6.57 -1.04 -7.55
N VAL A 166 5.79 -0.33 -6.72
CA VAL A 166 4.34 -0.60 -6.56
C VAL A 166 3.60 -0.39 -7.88
N ALA A 167 3.94 0.62 -8.68
CA ALA A 167 3.34 0.84 -9.99
C ALA A 167 3.62 -0.33 -10.94
N ARG A 168 4.88 -0.79 -11.00
CA ARG A 168 5.27 -1.96 -11.79
C ARG A 168 4.53 -3.23 -11.36
N LEU A 169 4.48 -3.49 -10.04
CA LEU A 169 3.76 -4.62 -9.47
C LEU A 169 2.26 -4.54 -9.80
N THR A 170 1.64 -3.37 -9.64
CA THR A 170 0.22 -3.16 -9.97
C THR A 170 -0.04 -3.47 -11.44
N SER A 171 0.79 -2.96 -12.34
CA SER A 171 0.64 -3.23 -13.77
C SER A 171 0.83 -4.71 -14.13
N LEU A 172 1.77 -5.40 -13.47
CA LEU A 172 1.93 -6.83 -13.63
C LEU A 172 0.67 -7.60 -13.20
N MET A 173 0.10 -7.28 -12.04
CA MET A 173 -1.11 -7.93 -11.54
C MET A 173 -2.34 -7.66 -12.42
N VAL A 174 -2.49 -6.44 -12.95
CA VAL A 174 -3.54 -6.11 -13.92
C VAL A 174 -3.37 -6.96 -15.19
N LYS A 175 -2.16 -7.05 -15.74
CA LYS A 175 -1.89 -7.87 -16.93
C LYS A 175 -2.19 -9.35 -16.69
N GLN A 176 -1.71 -9.90 -15.58
CA GLN A 176 -1.96 -11.30 -15.22
C GLN A 176 -3.47 -11.58 -15.10
N ARG A 177 -4.23 -10.66 -14.50
CA ARG A 177 -5.69 -10.80 -14.41
C ARG A 177 -6.38 -10.75 -15.77
N LEU A 178 -5.92 -9.91 -16.69
CA LEU A 178 -6.49 -9.80 -18.05
C LEU A 178 -6.15 -10.99 -18.95
N MET A 179 -5.11 -11.74 -18.62
CA MET A 179 -4.65 -12.91 -19.37
C MET A 179 -5.24 -14.24 -18.87
N ASN A 180 -5.86 -14.24 -17.69
CA ASN A 180 -6.50 -15.41 -17.07
C ASN A 180 -8.01 -15.38 -17.29
#